data_AF-A0A6C1SXL9-F1
#
_entry.id   AF-A0A6C1SXL9-F1
#
_cell.length_a   1.000
_cell.length_b   1.000
_cell.length_c   1.000
_cell.angle_alpha   90.00
_cell.angle_beta   90.00
_cell.angle_gamma   90.00
#
_symmetry.space_group_name_H-M   'P 1'
#
loop_
_entity.id
_entity.type
_entity.pdbx_description
1 polymer ?
#
loop_
_entity_poly.entity_id
_entity_poly.type
_entity_poly.pdbx_seq_one_letter_code
_entity_poly.pdbx_strand_id
1 'polypeptide(L)'
;SGRPCHHISCHRTLGDEPPAFHGLFVHFITQVATFFRDTRISTLFMERQQSSLKEISFGSIATVRRAGLNLRSSLKQASYGQMNVLRIEGMQLLRQAYMILEAEDIRREFAAESGWDTLEQVARRHLGGEALNAASRSRLAVTGRQVLIWLAQPHILVNGRTAFETALLKIAEACEEWLTTAQTLSQSQETVAPRSAENIVQFRRRRTL
;
A
#
# COMPACT_ATOMS: atom_id res chain seq x y z
N SER A 1 -5.83 -29.13 47.72
CA SER A 1 -5.76 -27.75 47.18
C SER A 1 -4.63 -27.70 46.16
N GLY A 2 -4.91 -27.31 44.92
CA GLY A 2 -3.89 -27.14 43.90
C GLY A 2 -4.42 -27.51 42.51
N ARG A 3 -4.89 -26.51 41.76
CA ARG A 3 -5.34 -26.69 40.37
C ARG A 3 -4.12 -27.01 39.48
N PRO A 4 -4.22 -27.92 38.51
CA PRO A 4 -3.20 -28.08 37.49
C PRO A 4 -3.22 -26.88 36.52
N CYS A 5 -2.05 -26.32 36.26
CA CYS A 5 -1.84 -25.31 35.23
C CYS A 5 -2.25 -25.89 33.87
N HIS A 6 -3.29 -25.35 33.25
CA HIS A 6 -3.58 -25.60 31.84
C HIS A 6 -2.48 -24.94 31.01
N HIS A 7 -1.55 -25.77 30.56
CA HIS A 7 -0.66 -25.50 29.44
C HIS A 7 -1.55 -25.30 28.21
N ILE A 8 -1.91 -24.06 27.90
CA ILE A 8 -2.47 -23.73 26.59
C ILE A 8 -1.29 -23.81 25.61
N SER A 9 -1.06 -25.02 25.11
CA SER A 9 -0.26 -25.25 23.92
C SER A 9 -0.90 -24.47 22.77
N CYS A 10 -0.35 -23.30 22.46
CA CYS A 10 -0.56 -22.64 21.18
C CYS A 10 0.02 -23.56 20.09
N HIS A 11 -0.84 -24.40 19.52
CA HIS A 11 -0.63 -24.96 18.19
C HIS A 11 -0.53 -23.79 17.21
N ARG A 12 0.70 -23.31 16.97
CA ARG A 12 1.00 -22.43 15.84
C ARG A 12 1.19 -23.36 14.64
N THR A 13 0.11 -23.62 13.90
CA THR A 13 0.19 -24.34 12.63
C THR A 13 1.04 -23.54 11.65
N LEU A 14 2.02 -24.23 11.06
CA LEU A 14 2.89 -23.76 10.00
C LEU A 14 2.03 -23.42 8.76
N GLY A 15 1.50 -22.20 8.72
CA GLY A 15 0.49 -21.78 7.74
C GLY A 15 -0.28 -20.51 8.12
N ASP A 16 -0.15 -20.03 9.36
CA ASP A 16 -0.89 -18.89 9.89
C ASP A 16 0.01 -17.64 10.06
N GLU A 17 0.81 -17.32 9.04
CA GLU A 17 1.46 -16.01 8.99
C GLU A 17 0.35 -14.97 8.78
N PRO A 18 0.24 -13.92 9.62
CA PRO A 18 -0.77 -12.89 9.41
C PRO A 18 -0.64 -12.40 7.97
N PRO A 19 -1.75 -12.29 7.21
CA PRO A 19 -1.68 -11.92 5.80
C PRO A 19 -0.82 -10.67 5.66
N ALA A 20 0.16 -10.76 4.76
CA ALA A 20 1.18 -9.74 4.59
C ALA A 20 0.52 -8.35 4.56
N PHE A 21 1.08 -7.39 5.31
CA PHE A 21 0.52 -6.04 5.47
C PHE A 21 -0.04 -5.47 4.17
N HIS A 22 0.70 -5.65 3.07
CA HIS A 22 0.31 -5.20 1.74
C HIS A 22 -1.04 -5.78 1.26
N GLY A 23 -1.27 -7.08 1.44
CA GLY A 23 -2.53 -7.73 1.04
C GLY A 23 -3.74 -7.21 1.83
N LEU A 24 -3.59 -7.03 3.15
CA LEU A 24 -4.64 -6.42 3.98
C LEU A 24 -4.89 -4.95 3.62
N PHE A 25 -3.82 -4.22 3.31
CA PHE A 25 -3.89 -2.82 2.92
C PHE A 25 -4.60 -2.63 1.58
N VAL A 26 -4.21 -3.39 0.56
CA VAL A 26 -4.87 -3.42 -0.75
C VAL A 26 -6.34 -3.81 -0.59
N HIS A 27 -6.63 -4.85 0.20
CA HIS A 27 -8.00 -5.27 0.44
C HIS A 27 -8.85 -4.14 1.05
N PHE A 28 -8.35 -3.46 2.09
CA PHE A 28 -9.05 -2.33 2.69
C PHE A 28 -9.32 -1.21 1.69
N ILE A 29 -8.30 -0.77 0.94
CA ILE A 29 -8.43 0.30 -0.05
C ILE A 29 -9.47 -0.08 -1.13
N THR A 30 -9.41 -1.30 -1.64
CA THR A 30 -10.38 -1.80 -2.62
C THR A 30 -11.80 -1.78 -2.07
N GLN A 31 -12.02 -2.21 -0.83
CA GLN A 31 -13.36 -2.16 -0.21
C GLN A 31 -13.88 -0.71 -0.08
N VAL A 32 -13.01 0.25 0.27
CA VAL A 32 -13.39 1.66 0.36
C VAL A 32 -13.76 2.22 -1.02
N ALA A 33 -12.95 1.95 -2.04
CA ALA A 33 -13.20 2.40 -3.40
C ALA A 33 -14.51 1.81 -3.97
N THR A 34 -14.71 0.49 -3.83
CA THR A 34 -15.95 -0.17 -4.22
C THR A 34 -17.15 0.43 -3.52
N PHE A 35 -17.08 0.68 -2.21
CA PHE A 35 -18.17 1.31 -1.46
C PHE A 35 -18.58 2.68 -2.03
N PHE A 36 -17.62 3.55 -2.35
CA PHE A 36 -17.95 4.87 -2.92
C PHE A 36 -18.42 4.80 -4.37
N ARG A 37 -17.86 3.90 -5.19
CA ARG A 37 -18.34 3.65 -6.55
C ARG A 37 -19.80 3.18 -6.53
N ASP A 38 -20.11 2.21 -5.68
CA ASP A 38 -21.46 1.65 -5.51
C ASP A 38 -22.45 2.67 -4.97
N THR A 39 -22.03 3.49 -4.00
CA THR A 39 -22.85 4.59 -3.47
C THR A 39 -23.18 5.61 -4.56
N ARG A 40 -22.19 6.02 -5.35
CA ARG A 40 -22.39 6.97 -6.47
C ARG A 40 -23.31 6.38 -7.54
N ILE A 41 -23.12 5.11 -7.88
CA ILE A 41 -23.96 4.39 -8.84
C ILE A 41 -25.41 4.34 -8.32
N SER A 42 -25.60 4.02 -7.05
CA SER A 42 -26.92 3.95 -6.41
C SER A 42 -27.65 5.30 -6.45
N THR A 43 -26.94 6.41 -6.18
CA THR A 43 -27.55 7.75 -6.26
C THR A 43 -27.98 8.12 -7.69
N LEU A 44 -27.22 7.72 -8.70
CA LEU A 44 -27.55 7.98 -10.11
C LEU A 44 -28.73 7.13 -10.60
N PHE A 45 -28.92 5.92 -10.06
CA PHE A 45 -30.06 5.08 -10.37
C PHE A 45 -31.35 5.51 -9.64
N MET A 46 -31.23 6.05 -8.43
CA MET A 46 -32.36 6.65 -7.71
C MET A 46 -32.96 7.85 -8.44
N GLU A 47 -32.15 8.62 -9.18
CA GLU A 47 -32.61 9.73 -10.01
C GLU A 47 -33.32 9.26 -11.31
N ARG A 48 -33.03 8.02 -11.76
CA ARG A 48 -33.49 7.49 -13.06
C ARG A 48 -34.62 6.46 -12.98
N GLN A 49 -34.89 5.83 -11.83
CA GLN A 49 -35.91 4.77 -11.71
C GLN A 49 -36.77 4.87 -10.44
N GLN A 50 -38.07 4.63 -10.62
CA GLN A 50 -39.11 4.55 -9.60
C GLN A 50 -38.85 3.42 -8.59
N SER A 51 -38.61 3.82 -7.33
CA SER A 51 -39.01 3.19 -6.05
C SER A 51 -38.78 1.69 -5.73
N SER A 52 -38.41 0.78 -6.64
CA SER A 52 -38.30 -0.67 -6.34
C SER A 52 -36.88 -1.18 -6.05
N LEU A 53 -35.84 -0.39 -6.29
CA LEU A 53 -34.43 -0.76 -6.05
C LEU A 53 -33.87 -0.34 -4.67
N LYS A 54 -34.74 0.17 -3.78
CA LYS A 54 -34.37 0.78 -2.49
C LYS A 54 -33.63 -0.15 -1.51
N GLU A 55 -33.67 -1.46 -1.73
CA GLU A 55 -33.13 -2.47 -0.80
C GLU A 55 -31.81 -3.09 -1.21
N ILE A 56 -31.27 -2.78 -2.39
CA ILE A 56 -29.96 -3.31 -2.77
C ILE A 56 -28.88 -2.42 -2.20
N SER A 57 -28.48 -2.71 -0.95
CA SER A 57 -27.33 -2.09 -0.30
C SER A 57 -26.04 -2.54 -0.99
N PHE A 58 -25.70 -1.95 -2.13
CA PHE A 58 -24.43 -2.14 -2.81
C PHE A 58 -23.30 -1.58 -1.93
N GLY A 59 -22.38 -2.45 -1.50
CA GLY A 59 -21.29 -2.11 -0.58
C GLY A 59 -21.70 -2.07 0.89
N SER A 60 -21.50 -3.15 1.63
CA SER A 60 -21.71 -3.12 3.09
C SER A 60 -20.57 -2.36 3.78
N ILE A 61 -20.90 -1.21 4.38
CA ILE A 61 -20.00 -0.47 5.27
C ILE A 61 -19.42 -1.37 6.38
N ALA A 62 -20.12 -2.45 6.75
CA ALA A 62 -19.62 -3.45 7.69
C ALA A 62 -18.40 -4.19 7.15
N THR A 63 -18.34 -4.48 5.85
CA THR A 63 -17.19 -5.10 5.18
C THR A 63 -15.98 -4.16 5.21
N VAL A 64 -16.19 -2.87 4.89
CA VAL A 64 -15.14 -1.84 4.97
C VAL A 64 -14.59 -1.73 6.39
N ARG A 65 -15.49 -1.65 7.38
CA ARG A 65 -15.10 -1.56 8.79
C ARG A 65 -14.33 -2.81 9.24
N ARG A 66 -14.77 -4.00 8.84
CA ARG A 66 -14.09 -5.25 9.15
C ARG A 66 -12.70 -5.32 8.53
N ALA A 67 -12.55 -4.93 7.26
CA ALA A 67 -11.25 -4.86 6.59
C ALA A 67 -10.29 -3.91 7.33
N GLY A 68 -10.76 -2.74 7.75
CA GLY A 68 -9.95 -1.78 8.52
C GLY A 68 -9.57 -2.31 9.91
N LEU A 69 -10.48 -2.99 10.61
CA LEU A 69 -10.19 -3.63 11.90
C LEU A 69 -9.16 -4.76 11.76
N ASN A 70 -9.26 -5.58 10.71
CA ASN A 70 -8.30 -6.65 10.44
C ASN A 70 -6.89 -6.07 10.18
N LEU A 71 -6.79 -5.05 9.33
CA LEU A 71 -5.53 -4.35 9.06
C LEU A 71 -4.93 -3.74 10.33
N ARG A 72 -5.74 -3.07 11.15
CA ARG A 72 -5.28 -2.47 12.42
C ARG A 72 -4.82 -3.52 13.42
N SER A 73 -5.51 -4.66 13.52
CA SER A 73 -5.10 -5.77 14.36
C SER A 73 -3.77 -6.38 13.90
N SER A 74 -3.60 -6.59 12.59
CA SER A 74 -2.36 -7.06 12.00
C SER A 74 -1.20 -6.10 12.26
N LEU A 75 -1.42 -4.79 12.07
CA LEU A 75 -0.43 -3.76 12.40
C LEU A 75 -0.05 -3.78 13.88
N LYS A 76 -1.02 -3.90 14.79
CA LYS A 76 -0.74 -4.01 16.23
C LYS A 76 0.09 -5.26 16.53
N GLN A 77 -0.22 -6.37 15.88
CA GLN A 77 0.47 -7.65 16.06
C GLN A 77 1.91 -7.61 15.53
N ALA A 78 2.11 -7.09 14.31
CA ALA A 78 3.43 -6.88 13.71
C ALA A 78 4.28 -5.90 14.52
N SER A 79 3.64 -4.99 15.27
CA SER A 79 4.30 -3.91 15.99
C SER A 79 4.67 -4.22 17.45
N TYR A 80 4.38 -5.41 17.99
CA TYR A 80 4.66 -5.80 19.39
C TYR A 80 6.16 -5.96 19.72
N GLY A 81 6.97 -4.92 19.48
CA GLY A 81 8.35 -4.82 19.94
C GLY A 81 9.25 -3.98 19.02
N GLN A 82 8.98 -3.97 17.71
CA GLN A 82 9.86 -3.34 16.72
C GLN A 82 9.41 -1.95 16.25
N MET A 83 8.21 -1.49 16.65
CA MET A 83 7.65 -0.23 16.14
C MET A 83 8.49 0.99 16.54
N ASN A 84 9.19 0.95 17.68
CA ASN A 84 10.03 2.06 18.11
C ASN A 84 11.31 2.16 17.29
N VAL A 85 11.96 1.02 17.00
CA VAL A 85 13.13 0.92 16.12
C VAL A 85 12.77 1.35 14.69
N LEU A 86 11.67 0.82 14.14
CA LEU A 86 11.19 1.20 12.81
C LEU A 86 10.80 2.68 12.72
N ARG A 87 10.15 3.24 13.76
CA ARG A 87 9.69 4.63 13.77
C ARG A 87 10.81 5.63 13.98
N ILE A 88 11.76 5.34 14.88
CA ILE A 88 12.79 6.30 15.26
C ILE A 88 14.03 6.09 14.40
N GLU A 89 14.65 4.92 14.51
CA GLU A 89 15.93 4.62 13.86
C GLU A 89 15.76 4.47 12.34
N GLY A 90 14.73 3.73 11.90
CA GLY A 90 14.43 3.56 10.48
C GLY A 90 14.15 4.90 9.78
N MET A 91 13.34 5.76 10.39
CA MET A 91 13.04 7.08 9.82
C MET A 91 14.24 8.03 9.83
N GLN A 92 15.12 7.91 10.82
CA GLN A 92 16.37 8.69 10.86
C GLN A 92 17.31 8.26 9.73
N LEU A 93 17.51 6.95 9.54
CA LEU A 93 18.33 6.41 8.45
C LEU A 93 17.77 6.79 7.08
N LEU A 94 16.44 6.65 6.87
CA LEU A 94 15.79 7.06 5.63
C LEU A 94 15.92 8.57 5.38
N ARG A 95 15.78 9.39 6.43
CA ARG A 95 15.98 10.84 6.30
C ARG A 95 17.41 11.18 5.95
N GLN A 96 18.39 10.57 6.61
CA GLN A 96 19.81 10.80 6.33
C GLN A 96 20.17 10.36 4.90
N ALA A 97 19.68 9.19 4.46
CA ALA A 97 19.83 8.74 3.10
C ALA A 97 19.21 9.72 2.09
N TYR A 98 18.00 10.23 2.36
CA TYR A 98 17.36 11.22 1.51
C TYR A 98 18.12 12.56 1.49
N MET A 99 18.69 12.99 2.61
CA MET A 99 19.54 14.19 2.67
C MET A 99 20.80 14.05 1.81
N ILE A 100 21.40 12.85 1.77
CA ILE A 100 22.54 12.57 0.87
C ILE A 100 22.11 12.67 -0.60
N LEU A 101 20.93 12.11 -0.94
CA LEU A 101 20.40 12.19 -2.30
C LEU A 101 20.00 13.61 -2.72
N GLU A 102 19.59 14.45 -1.77
CA GLU A 102 19.28 15.87 -2.00
C GLU A 102 20.50 16.80 -1.94
N ALA A 103 21.70 16.29 -1.66
CA ALA A 103 22.89 17.12 -1.60
C ALA A 103 23.16 17.78 -2.96
N GLU A 104 23.54 19.06 -2.95
CA GLU A 104 23.62 19.89 -4.16
C GLU A 104 24.67 19.38 -5.16
N ASP A 105 25.79 18.88 -4.65
CA ASP A 105 26.85 18.23 -5.43
C ASP A 105 26.34 16.95 -6.12
N ILE A 106 25.62 16.09 -5.39
CA ILE A 106 25.03 14.88 -5.93
C ILE A 106 23.96 15.21 -6.98
N ARG A 107 23.06 16.17 -6.71
CA ARG A 107 22.03 16.58 -7.69
C ARG A 107 22.64 17.11 -8.97
N ARG A 108 23.70 17.91 -8.89
CA ARG A 108 24.41 18.44 -10.07
C ARG A 108 25.06 17.34 -10.90
N GLU A 109 25.72 16.38 -10.26
CA GLU A 109 26.36 15.24 -10.94
C GLU A 109 25.34 14.40 -11.73
N PHE A 110 24.17 14.17 -11.14
CA PHE A 110 23.10 13.39 -11.79
C PHE A 110 22.16 14.22 -12.67
N ALA A 111 22.36 15.54 -12.75
CA ALA A 111 21.47 16.50 -13.42
C ALA A 111 20.01 16.37 -12.97
N ALA A 112 19.79 16.24 -11.66
CA ALA A 112 18.50 15.95 -11.05
C ALA A 112 17.91 17.16 -10.32
N GLU A 113 16.59 17.33 -10.38
CA GLU A 113 15.88 18.44 -9.73
C GLU A 113 15.49 18.16 -8.26
N SER A 114 15.36 16.87 -7.89
CA SER A 114 14.97 16.44 -6.54
C SER A 114 15.68 15.15 -6.15
N GLY A 115 15.76 14.85 -4.84
CA GLY A 115 16.38 13.60 -4.37
C GLY A 115 15.72 12.32 -4.91
N TRP A 116 14.44 12.39 -5.29
CA TRP A 116 13.75 11.28 -5.97
C TRP A 116 14.20 11.07 -7.41
N ASP A 117 14.47 12.17 -8.13
CA ASP A 117 15.02 12.12 -9.48
C ASP A 117 16.48 11.64 -9.44
N THR A 118 17.26 12.11 -8.46
CA THR A 118 18.61 11.58 -8.20
C THR A 118 18.59 10.07 -7.97
N LEU A 119 17.67 9.58 -7.14
CA LEU A 119 17.50 8.14 -6.90
C LEU A 119 17.19 7.38 -8.20
N GLU A 120 16.33 7.94 -9.05
CA GLU A 120 15.98 7.35 -10.34
C GLU A 120 17.18 7.30 -11.30
N GLN A 121 17.97 8.38 -11.37
CA GLN A 121 19.20 8.43 -12.17
C GLN A 121 20.24 7.42 -11.67
N VAL A 122 20.44 7.33 -10.34
CA VAL A 122 21.37 6.36 -9.74
C VAL A 122 20.91 4.93 -10.03
N ALA A 123 19.62 4.64 -9.86
CA ALA A 123 19.09 3.32 -10.12
C ALA A 123 19.24 2.89 -11.59
N ARG A 124 18.95 3.81 -12.52
CA ARG A 124 19.10 3.59 -13.95
C ARG A 124 20.57 3.40 -14.37
N ARG A 125 21.48 4.23 -13.85
CA ARG A 125 22.90 4.24 -14.27
C ARG A 125 23.74 3.16 -13.58
N HIS A 126 23.47 2.86 -12.31
CA HIS A 126 24.37 2.05 -11.48
C HIS A 126 23.75 0.74 -10.96
N LEU A 127 22.43 0.68 -10.75
CA LEU A 127 21.79 -0.52 -10.21
C LEU A 127 21.26 -1.46 -11.30
N GLY A 128 21.51 -1.15 -12.58
CA GLY A 128 21.03 -1.92 -13.73
C GLY A 128 19.50 -2.06 -13.77
N GLY A 129 18.80 -1.19 -13.03
CA GLY A 129 17.37 -1.30 -12.79
C GLY A 129 16.57 -0.76 -13.96
N GLU A 130 15.43 -1.42 -14.21
CA GLU A 130 14.29 -0.87 -14.94
C GLU A 130 13.97 0.56 -14.46
N ALA A 131 13.42 1.41 -15.33
CA ALA A 131 13.02 2.77 -14.98
C ALA A 131 12.12 2.75 -13.74
N LEU A 132 12.71 3.03 -12.57
CA LEU A 132 11.96 3.15 -11.34
C LEU A 132 11.11 4.39 -11.48
N ASN A 133 9.82 4.24 -11.80
CA ASN A 133 8.86 5.35 -11.77
C ASN A 133 8.73 5.86 -10.32
N ALA A 134 9.68 6.72 -9.92
CA ALA A 134 9.84 7.23 -8.58
C ALA A 134 8.68 8.16 -8.23
N ALA A 135 8.19 8.92 -9.21
CA ALA A 135 7.01 9.78 -9.07
C ALA A 135 5.76 8.97 -8.66
N SER A 136 5.44 7.89 -9.37
CA SER A 136 4.29 7.05 -9.02
C SER A 136 4.45 6.36 -7.67
N ARG A 137 5.67 5.92 -7.31
CA ARG A 137 5.94 5.33 -5.98
C ARG A 137 5.82 6.35 -4.85
N SER A 138 6.30 7.58 -5.07
CA SER A 138 6.14 8.69 -4.14
C SER A 138 4.66 9.01 -3.92
N ARG A 139 3.86 9.06 -5.00
CA ARG A 139 2.41 9.24 -4.93
C ARG A 139 1.72 8.14 -4.12
N LEU A 140 2.05 6.87 -4.35
CA LEU A 140 1.55 5.74 -3.54
C LEU A 140 1.91 5.88 -2.05
N ALA A 141 3.12 6.35 -1.74
CA ALA A 141 3.57 6.53 -0.37
C ALA A 141 2.79 7.65 0.34
N VAL A 142 2.56 8.78 -0.35
CA VAL A 142 1.83 9.93 0.21
C VAL A 142 0.36 9.58 0.46
N THR A 143 -0.35 9.05 -0.54
CA THR A 143 -1.75 8.66 -0.40
C THR A 143 -1.92 7.51 0.58
N GLY A 144 -1.03 6.52 0.54
CA GLY A 144 -1.04 5.40 1.48
C GLY A 144 -0.82 5.85 2.93
N ARG A 145 0.07 6.82 3.16
CA ARG A 145 0.28 7.43 4.48
C ARG A 145 -0.98 8.11 5.00
N GLN A 146 -1.71 8.86 4.17
CA GLN A 146 -2.95 9.52 4.58
C GLN A 146 -3.99 8.50 5.07
N VAL A 147 -4.15 7.39 4.34
CA VAL A 147 -5.04 6.29 4.72
C VAL A 147 -4.63 5.66 6.06
N LEU A 148 -3.33 5.41 6.26
CA LEU A 148 -2.83 4.84 7.53
C LEU A 148 -3.00 5.78 8.72
N ILE A 149 -2.78 7.09 8.54
CA ILE A 149 -3.01 8.09 9.60
C ILE A 149 -4.49 8.12 9.99
N TRP A 150 -5.39 8.03 9.01
CA TRP A 150 -6.82 7.96 9.27
C TRP A 150 -7.18 6.67 10.03
N LEU A 151 -6.66 5.51 9.63
CA LEU A 151 -6.90 4.22 10.31
C LEU A 151 -6.37 4.19 11.76
N ALA A 152 -5.35 4.98 12.06
CA ALA A 152 -4.80 5.07 13.41
C ALA A 152 -5.74 5.79 14.40
N GLN A 153 -6.70 6.57 13.90
CA GLN A 153 -7.63 7.34 14.73
C GLN A 153 -8.64 6.44 15.46
N PRO A 154 -9.20 6.89 16.59
CA PRO A 154 -10.09 6.06 17.43
C PRO A 154 -11.47 5.80 16.81
N HIS A 155 -11.88 6.55 15.78
CA HIS A 155 -13.23 6.49 15.21
C HIS A 155 -13.61 5.10 14.67
N ILE A 156 -12.64 4.27 14.24
CA ILE A 156 -12.92 2.91 13.75
C ILE A 156 -13.45 1.97 14.85
N LEU A 157 -13.07 2.23 16.11
CA LEU A 157 -13.44 1.42 17.26
C LEU A 157 -14.76 1.89 17.89
N VAL A 158 -14.93 3.20 18.01
CA VAL A 158 -15.97 3.81 18.87
C VAL A 158 -17.22 4.20 18.09
N ASN A 159 -17.09 4.58 16.82
CA ASN A 159 -18.20 5.23 16.12
C ASN A 159 -19.31 4.26 15.71
N GLY A 160 -20.54 4.74 15.77
CA GLY A 160 -21.70 4.15 15.11
C GLY A 160 -21.57 4.23 13.58
N ARG A 161 -22.46 3.54 12.86
CA ARG A 161 -22.42 3.40 11.40
C ARG A 161 -22.33 4.73 10.66
N THR A 162 -23.24 5.67 10.94
CA THR A 162 -23.33 6.96 10.24
C THR A 162 -22.08 7.84 10.46
N ALA A 163 -21.60 7.92 11.71
CA ALA A 163 -20.39 8.66 12.04
C ALA A 163 -19.12 8.05 11.41
N PHE A 164 -19.11 6.74 11.17
CA PHE A 164 -18.03 6.08 10.43
C PHE A 164 -18.09 6.40 8.93
N GLU A 165 -19.28 6.39 8.32
CA GLU A 165 -19.47 6.77 6.90
C GLU A 165 -19.01 8.21 6.63
N THR A 166 -19.38 9.17 7.49
CA THR A 166 -18.91 10.56 7.37
C THR A 166 -17.39 10.67 7.51
N ALA A 167 -16.78 9.88 8.40
CA ALA A 167 -15.33 9.88 8.54
C ALA A 167 -14.63 9.31 7.30
N LEU A 168 -15.23 8.32 6.65
CA LEU A 168 -14.69 7.63 5.47
C LEU A 168 -14.56 8.55 4.26
N LEU A 169 -15.42 9.57 4.14
CA LEU A 169 -15.34 10.58 3.08
C LEU A 169 -13.96 11.25 2.98
N LYS A 170 -13.26 11.38 4.11
CA LYS A 170 -11.94 12.05 4.18
C LYS A 170 -10.82 11.29 3.47
N ILE A 171 -11.00 10.00 3.22
CA ILE A 171 -9.99 9.15 2.58
C ILE A 171 -10.46 8.55 1.24
N ALA A 172 -11.67 8.89 0.80
CA ALA A 172 -12.25 8.35 -0.44
C ALA A 172 -11.35 8.62 -1.64
N GLU A 173 -10.94 9.87 -1.83
CA GLU A 173 -10.07 10.30 -2.92
C GLU A 173 -8.68 9.66 -2.83
N ALA A 174 -8.07 9.66 -1.64
CA ALA A 174 -6.77 9.05 -1.42
C ALA A 174 -6.76 7.53 -1.74
N CYS A 175 -7.84 6.81 -1.42
CA CYS A 175 -7.99 5.40 -1.76
C CYS A 175 -8.10 5.17 -3.28
N GLU A 176 -8.89 5.99 -3.98
CA GLU A 176 -9.04 5.90 -5.45
C GLU A 176 -7.74 6.26 -6.18
N GLU A 177 -7.06 7.32 -5.73
CA GLU A 177 -5.76 7.72 -6.27
C GLU A 177 -4.71 6.64 -6.05
N TRP A 178 -4.69 6.02 -4.86
CA TRP A 178 -3.77 4.92 -4.56
C TRP A 178 -4.00 3.72 -5.50
N LEU A 179 -5.25 3.27 -5.68
CA LEU A 179 -5.57 2.15 -6.59
C LEU A 179 -5.18 2.45 -8.03
N THR A 180 -5.53 3.64 -8.51
CA THR A 180 -5.24 4.04 -9.89
C THR A 180 -3.73 4.07 -10.12
N THR A 181 -2.97 4.65 -9.19
CA THR A 181 -1.51 4.70 -9.28
C THR A 181 -0.87 3.31 -9.23
N ALA A 182 -1.40 2.41 -8.38
CA ALA A 182 -0.91 1.03 -8.27
C ALA A 182 -1.19 0.22 -9.55
N GLN A 183 -2.36 0.43 -10.17
CA GLN A 183 -2.70 -0.18 -11.46
C GLN A 183 -1.79 0.30 -12.58
N THR A 184 -1.52 1.61 -12.67
CA THR A 184 -0.59 2.17 -13.66
C THR A 184 0.81 1.58 -13.51
N LEU A 185 1.30 1.42 -12.28
CA LEU A 185 2.60 0.79 -12.02
C LEU A 185 2.63 -0.69 -12.42
N SER A 186 1.56 -1.43 -12.12
CA SER A 186 1.46 -2.85 -12.48
C SER A 186 1.45 -3.03 -14.01
N GLN A 187 0.70 -2.20 -14.73
CA GLN A 187 0.68 -2.20 -16.20
C GLN A 187 2.03 -1.81 -16.81
N SER A 188 2.72 -0.83 -16.20
CA SER A 188 4.07 -0.43 -16.63
C SER A 188 5.06 -1.60 -16.52
N GLN A 189 4.96 -2.39 -15.45
CA GLN A 189 5.82 -3.55 -15.21
C GLN A 189 5.52 -4.72 -16.18
N GLU A 190 4.25 -4.91 -16.56
CA GLU A 190 3.84 -5.97 -17.50
C GLU A 190 4.27 -5.65 -18.94
N THR A 191 4.36 -4.36 -19.29
CA THR A 191 4.79 -3.91 -20.63
C THR A 191 6.29 -4.14 -20.88
N VAL A 192 7.08 -4.27 -19.81
CA VAL A 192 8.55 -4.44 -19.85
C VAL A 192 8.97 -5.90 -19.59
N ALA A 193 8.02 -6.82 -19.43
CA ALA A 193 8.31 -8.24 -19.50
C ALA A 193 9.12 -8.53 -20.78
N PRO A 194 10.29 -9.20 -20.68
CA PRO A 194 11.18 -9.33 -21.81
C PRO A 194 10.44 -10.06 -22.93
N ARG A 195 10.23 -9.36 -24.06
CA ARG A 195 9.99 -10.03 -25.35
C ARG A 195 11.07 -11.11 -25.46
N SER A 196 10.61 -12.33 -25.73
CA SER A 196 11.36 -13.60 -25.76
C SER A 196 12.88 -13.47 -25.79
N ALA A 197 13.54 -14.26 -24.95
CA ALA A 197 14.99 -14.47 -24.88
C ALA A 197 15.63 -15.07 -26.17
N GLU A 198 15.13 -14.71 -27.35
CA GLU A 198 15.62 -15.15 -28.65
C GLU A 198 16.72 -14.26 -29.23
N ASN A 199 16.94 -13.05 -28.69
CA ASN A 199 17.94 -12.10 -29.22
C ASN A 199 19.13 -11.83 -28.28
N ILE A 200 19.49 -12.78 -27.41
CA ILE A 200 20.78 -12.70 -26.69
C ILE A 200 21.87 -13.29 -27.58
N VAL A 201 22.69 -12.44 -28.19
CA VAL A 201 23.93 -12.86 -28.85
C VAL A 201 24.85 -13.47 -27.78
N GLN A 202 25.02 -14.79 -27.80
CA GLN A 202 25.96 -15.47 -26.92
C GLN A 202 27.39 -15.08 -27.32
N PHE A 203 28.06 -14.30 -26.48
CA PHE A 203 29.49 -14.07 -26.62
C PHE A 203 30.23 -15.38 -26.34
N ARG A 204 30.64 -16.06 -27.42
CA ARG A 204 31.49 -17.25 -27.39
C ARG A 204 32.80 -16.91 -26.69
N ARG A 205 33.00 -17.41 -25.47
CA ARG A 205 34.31 -17.32 -24.78
C ARG A 205 35.36 -17.99 -25.67
N ARG A 206 36.30 -17.21 -26.22
CA ARG A 206 37.50 -17.74 -26.86
C ARG A 206 38.30 -18.48 -25.80
N ARG A 207 38.47 -19.80 -25.96
CA ARG A 207 39.49 -20.55 -25.22
C ARG A 207 40.85 -20.11 -25.74
N THR A 208 41.64 -19.48 -24.88
CA THR A 208 43.08 -19.36 -25.07
C THR A 208 43.71 -20.73 -24.87
N LEU A 209 44.51 -21.16 -25.86
CA LEU A 209 45.48 -22.24 -25.73
C LEU A 209 46.73 -21.71 -25.02
#